data_AF-A0A537BG44-F1
#
_entry.id   AF-A0A537BG44-F1
#
_cell.length_a   1.000
_cell.length_b   1.000
_cell.length_c   1.000
_cell.angle_alpha   90.00
_cell.angle_beta   90.00
_cell.angle_gamma   90.00
#
_symmetry.space_group_name_H-M   'P 1'
#
loop_
_entity.id
_entity.type
_entity.pdbx_description
1 polymer ?
#
loop_
_entity_poly.entity_id
_entity_poly.type
_entity_poly.pdbx_seq_one_letter_code
_entity_poly.pdbx_strand_id
1 'polypeptide(L)'
;MVTNAGLVIRPLVGLLFLAAGILLLRNTASRAGAWMISAGALLFLGSELYGVFTLRPFVGRNYDEAWYEQIATVDALSTLGLFVCAVGLV
;
A
#
# COMPACT_ATOMS: atom_id res chain seq x y z
N MET A 1 -15.61 -6.37 -2.46
CA MET A 1 -15.51 -6.13 -3.91
C MET A 1 -14.50 -5.02 -4.14
N VAL A 2 -13.42 -5.28 -4.89
CA VAL A 2 -12.49 -4.22 -5.33
C VAL A 2 -13.21 -3.44 -6.42
N THR A 3 -13.65 -2.23 -6.10
CA THR A 3 -14.33 -1.35 -7.06
C THR A 3 -13.29 -0.55 -7.85
N ASN A 4 -13.63 -0.11 -9.06
CA ASN A 4 -12.77 0.78 -9.85
C ASN A 4 -12.36 2.04 -9.07
N ALA A 5 -13.22 2.53 -8.16
CA ALA A 5 -12.90 3.61 -7.25
C ALA A 5 -11.80 3.22 -6.24
N GLY A 6 -11.86 2.00 -5.69
CA GLY A 6 -10.84 1.46 -4.79
C GLY A 6 -9.45 1.39 -5.43
N LEU A 7 -9.37 1.00 -6.71
CA LEU A 7 -8.12 0.93 -7.49
C LEU A 7 -7.43 2.30 -7.64
N VAL A 8 -8.17 3.40 -7.62
CA VAL A 8 -7.61 4.76 -7.74
C VAL A 8 -7.33 5.38 -6.37
N ILE A 9 -8.24 5.19 -5.42
CA ILE A 9 -8.16 5.78 -4.08
C ILE A 9 -7.01 5.19 -3.27
N ARG A 10 -6.78 3.88 -3.35
CA ARG A 10 -5.76 3.20 -2.53
C ARG A 10 -4.34 3.67 -2.86
N PRO A 11 -3.90 3.77 -4.14
CA PRO A 11 -2.61 4.39 -4.47
C PRO A 11 -2.49 5.85 -4.00
N LEU A 12 -3.56 6.64 -4.11
CA LEU A 12 -3.58 8.03 -3.62
C LEU A 12 -3.36 8.09 -2.11
N VAL A 13 -4.01 7.22 -1.34
CA VAL A 13 -3.80 7.11 0.11
C VAL A 13 -2.35 6.77 0.42
N GLY A 14 -1.75 5.83 -0.32
CA GLY A 14 -0.33 5.47 -0.16
C GLY A 14 0.62 6.65 -0.43
N LEU A 15 0.34 7.45 -1.46
CA LEU A 15 1.12 8.66 -1.76
C LEU A 15 1.01 9.70 -0.64
N LEU A 16 -0.18 9.88 -0.05
CA LEU A 16 -0.37 10.81 1.06
C LEU A 16 0.44 10.38 2.30
N PHE A 17 0.40 9.09 2.67
CA PHE A 17 1.20 8.56 3.77
C PHE A 17 2.70 8.69 3.50
N LEU A 18 3.14 8.43 2.26
CA LEU A 18 4.54 8.57 1.88
C LEU A 18 5.01 10.02 1.97
N ALA A 19 4.20 10.96 1.46
CA ALA A 19 4.49 12.39 1.58
C ALA A 19 4.56 12.84 3.04
N ALA A 20 3.62 12.38 3.88
CA ALA A 20 3.63 12.66 5.31
C ALA A 20 4.90 12.12 6.00
N GLY A 21 5.28 10.87 5.72
CA GLY A 21 6.51 10.26 6.24
C GLY A 21 7.76 11.02 5.83
N ILE A 22 7.89 11.40 4.55
CA ILE A 22 9.02 12.19 4.04
C ILE A 22 9.06 13.57 4.70
N LEU A 23 7.91 14.24 4.87
CA LEU A 23 7.84 15.53 5.55
C LEU A 23 8.26 15.41 7.01
N LEU A 24 7.85 14.35 7.70
CA LEU A 24 8.24 14.07 9.08
C LEU A 24 9.74 13.74 9.21
N LEU A 25 10.35 13.08 8.23
CA LEU A 25 11.79 12.80 8.21
C LEU A 25 12.65 14.08 8.20
N ARG A 26 12.10 15.21 7.70
CA ARG A 26 12.78 16.51 7.73
C ARG A 26 12.86 17.10 9.15
N ASN A 27 12.02 16.62 10.08
CA ASN A 27 11.99 17.08 11.46
C ASN A 27 12.68 16.05 12.39
N THR A 28 13.56 16.52 13.27
CA THR A 28 14.40 15.65 14.13
C THR A 28 13.66 15.04 15.32
N ALA A 29 12.46 15.54 15.64
CA ALA A 29 11.72 15.16 16.85
C ALA A 29 11.25 13.68 16.88
N SER A 30 11.03 13.05 15.73
CA SER A 30 10.58 11.64 15.65
C SER A 30 11.06 10.96 14.36
N ARG A 31 12.39 10.81 14.21
CA ARG A 31 12.95 10.13 13.03
C ARG A 31 12.52 8.67 12.92
N ALA A 32 12.40 7.95 14.04
CA ALA A 32 12.02 6.54 14.04
C ALA A 32 10.58 6.33 13.54
N GLY A 33 9.61 7.11 14.06
CA GLY A 33 8.23 7.08 13.59
C GLY A 33 8.10 7.47 12.11
N ALA A 34 8.83 8.51 11.69
CA ALA A 34 8.86 8.96 10.29
C ALA A 34 9.39 7.88 9.33
N TRP A 35 10.42 7.12 9.74
CA TRP A 35 10.93 5.98 8.96
C TRP A 35 9.90 4.85 8.88
N MET A 36 9.22 4.53 9.98
CA MET A 36 8.16 3.52 9.98
C MET A 36 7.00 3.92 9.05
N ILE A 37 6.54 5.17 9.13
CA ILE A 37 5.48 5.69 8.24
C ILE A 37 5.93 5.61 6.77
N SER A 38 7.16 6.01 6.47
CA SER A 38 7.67 5.99 5.09
C SER A 38 7.79 4.56 4.54
N ALA A 39 8.32 3.63 5.35
CA ALA A 39 8.47 2.23 4.96
C ALA A 39 7.11 1.53 4.79
N GLY A 40 6.18 1.75 5.73
CA GLY A 40 4.82 1.23 5.64
C GLY A 40 4.08 1.78 4.43
N ALA A 41 4.24 3.07 4.13
CA ALA A 41 3.61 3.72 2.98
C ALA A 41 4.15 3.17 1.65
N LEU A 42 5.46 2.92 1.55
CA LEU A 42 6.08 2.28 0.39
C LEU A 42 5.55 0.86 0.18
N LEU A 43 5.43 0.08 1.26
CA LEU A 43 4.95 -1.29 1.21
C LEU A 43 3.47 -1.36 0.80
N PHE A 44 2.64 -0.48 1.35
CA PHE A 44 1.24 -0.33 0.96
C PHE A 44 1.12 0.11 -0.51
N LEU A 45 1.77 1.20 -0.90
CA LEU A 45 1.74 1.72 -2.26
C LEU A 45 2.25 0.70 -3.29
N GLY A 46 3.35 0.01 -2.98
CA GLY A 46 3.91 -1.03 -3.84
C GLY A 46 2.95 -2.20 -4.06
N SER A 47 2.28 -2.66 -2.99
CA SER A 47 1.28 -3.73 -3.09
C SER A 47 0.07 -3.34 -3.94
N GLU A 48 -0.43 -2.11 -3.77
CA GLU A 48 -1.57 -1.59 -4.53
C GLU A 48 -1.21 -1.37 -6.00
N LEU A 49 -0.03 -0.80 -6.30
CA LEU A 49 0.45 -0.67 -7.68
C LEU A 49 0.62 -2.04 -8.34
N TYR A 50 1.20 -3.01 -7.63
CA TYR A 50 1.28 -4.39 -8.12
C TYR A 50 -0.12 -4.89 -8.46
N GLY A 51 -1.10 -4.76 -7.56
CA GLY A 51 -2.48 -5.14 -7.81
C GLY A 51 -3.09 -4.45 -9.05
N VAL A 52 -2.86 -3.16 -9.26
CA VAL A 52 -3.34 -2.46 -10.46
C VAL A 52 -2.74 -3.04 -11.75
N PHE A 53 -1.42 -3.29 -11.77
CA PHE A 53 -0.70 -3.68 -12.99
C PHE A 53 -0.82 -5.17 -13.31
N THR A 54 -0.67 -6.04 -12.30
CA THR A 54 -0.71 -7.49 -12.49
C THR A 54 -2.13 -8.00 -12.39
N LEU A 55 -2.89 -7.62 -11.34
CA LEU A 55 -4.26 -8.08 -11.12
C LEU A 55 -5.30 -7.30 -11.95
N ARG A 56 -4.94 -6.88 -13.19
CA ARG A 56 -5.76 -6.07 -14.14
C ARG A 56 -7.26 -6.26 -13.90
N PRO A 57 -8.05 -5.17 -13.85
CA PRO A 57 -9.43 -5.20 -13.37
C PRO A 57 -10.24 -6.25 -14.14
N PHE A 58 -10.51 -7.39 -13.48
CA PHE A 58 -11.44 -8.53 -13.73
C PHE A 58 -11.99 -8.85 -15.14
N VAL A 59 -11.53 -8.19 -16.20
CA VAL A 59 -12.12 -8.17 -17.54
C VAL A 59 -11.08 -8.73 -18.49
N GLY A 60 -11.28 -9.98 -18.90
CA GLY A 60 -10.51 -10.61 -19.97
C GLY A 60 -9.23 -11.35 -19.57
N ARG A 61 -8.98 -11.58 -18.26
CA ARG A 61 -7.87 -12.44 -17.84
C ARG A 61 -8.30 -13.91 -17.83
N ASN A 62 -7.48 -14.77 -18.43
CA ASN A 62 -7.66 -16.23 -18.37
C ASN A 62 -7.54 -16.71 -16.92
N TYR A 63 -8.33 -17.72 -16.55
CA TYR A 63 -8.32 -18.31 -15.20
C TYR A 63 -6.91 -18.83 -14.87
N ASP A 64 -6.37 -18.38 -13.74
CA ASP A 64 -5.02 -18.67 -13.26
C ASP A 64 -5.16 -19.09 -11.80
N GLU A 65 -4.76 -20.32 -11.44
CA GLU A 65 -4.94 -20.84 -10.08
C GLU A 65 -4.15 -20.04 -9.04
N ALA A 66 -3.03 -19.43 -9.44
CA ALA A 66 -2.23 -18.56 -8.59
C ALA A 66 -2.90 -17.20 -8.30
N TRP A 67 -4.01 -16.88 -8.97
CA TRP A 67 -4.71 -15.61 -8.82
C TRP A 67 -5.18 -15.35 -7.39
N TYR A 68 -5.73 -16.36 -6.72
CA TYR A 68 -6.21 -16.23 -5.34
C TYR A 68 -5.05 -15.96 -4.37
N GLU A 69 -3.91 -16.64 -4.55
CA GLU A 69 -2.72 -16.41 -3.75
C GLU A 69 -2.14 -15.01 -3.97
N GLN A 70 -2.14 -14.51 -5.22
CA GLN A 70 -1.67 -13.16 -5.53
C GLN A 70 -2.56 -12.08 -4.89
N ILE A 71 -3.88 -12.23 -4.95
CA ILE A 71 -4.81 -11.32 -4.26
C ILE A 71 -4.57 -11.34 -2.75
N ALA A 72 -4.49 -12.53 -2.15
CA ALA A 72 -4.26 -12.67 -0.71
C ALA A 72 -2.94 -12.03 -0.29
N THR A 73 -1.89 -12.18 -1.11
CA THR A 73 -0.58 -11.56 -0.87
C THR A 73 -0.65 -10.04 -0.94
N VAL A 74 -1.36 -9.48 -1.93
CA VAL A 74 -1.57 -8.03 -2.05
C VAL A 74 -2.35 -7.48 -0.86
N ASP A 75 -3.42 -8.17 -0.44
CA ASP A 75 -4.25 -7.73 0.69
C ASP A 75 -3.49 -7.84 2.03
N ALA A 76 -2.67 -8.89 2.20
CA ALA A 76 -1.81 -9.05 3.37
C ALA A 76 -0.71 -7.97 3.43
N LEU A 77 -0.01 -7.74 2.32
CA LEU A 77 1.05 -6.72 2.24
C LEU A 77 0.47 -5.32 2.43
N SER A 78 -0.63 -4.97 1.77
CA SER A 78 -1.27 -3.67 1.95
C SER A 78 -1.67 -3.45 3.43
N THR A 79 -2.27 -4.44 4.06
CA THR A 79 -2.64 -4.39 5.48
C THR A 79 -1.42 -4.23 6.39
N LEU A 80 -0.35 -4.98 6.14
CA LEU A 80 0.91 -4.85 6.88
C LEU A 80 1.53 -3.47 6.69
N GLY A 81 1.51 -2.91 5.49
CA GLY A 81 2.02 -1.57 5.21
C GLY A 81 1.28 -0.49 6.01
N LEU A 82 -0.06 -0.58 6.08
CA LEU A 82 -0.88 0.30 6.91
C LEU A 82 -0.62 0.10 8.41
N PHE A 83 -0.44 -1.14 8.86
CA PHE A 83 -0.09 -1.43 10.26
C PHE A 83 1.24 -0.80 10.65
N VAL A 84 2.27 -0.94 9.81
CA VAL A 84 3.58 -0.31 10.02
C VAL A 84 3.46 1.22 10.05
N CYS A 85 2.61 1.82 9.21
CA CYS A 85 2.31 3.24 9.29
C CYS A 85 1.70 3.61 10.65
N ALA A 86 0.74 2.83 11.13
CA ALA A 86 0.08 3.07 12.41
C ALA A 86 1.04 2.96 13.61
N VAL A 87 1.95 1.99 13.60
CA VAL A 87 2.99 1.87 14.63
C VAL A 87 3.90 3.10 14.64
N GLY A 88 4.20 3.68 13.47
CA GLY A 88 5.01 4.91 13.37
C GLY A 88 4.34 6.18 13.87
N LEU A 89 3.04 6.15 14.18
CA LEU A 89 2.28 7.28 14.75
C LEU A 89 2.30 7.31 16.29
N VAL A 90 2.68 6.20 16.94
CA VAL A 90 2.80 6.06 18.40
C VAL A 90 4.18 6.47 18.86
#